data_AF-A0A7X8IKP2-F1
#
_entry.id   AF-A0A7X8IKP2-F1
#
_cell.length_a   1.000
_cell.length_b   1.000
_cell.length_c   1.000
_cell.angle_alpha   90.00
_cell.angle_beta   90.00
_cell.angle_gamma   90.00
#
_symmetry.space_group_name_H-M   'P 1'
#
loop_
_entity.id
_entity.type
_entity.pdbx_description
1 polymer ?
#
loop_
_entity_poly.entity_id
_entity_poly.type
_entity_poly.pdbx_seq_one_letter_code
_entity_poly.pdbx_strand_id
1 'polypeptide(L)'
;DDFTDILINDSPLEYLTNNDGHSQPFDNLPLPSYLMGHEYVQLLWKYYHVSGGSSSRAQLRLDDIIVQRPDNSLPPVTDLSIHQAPEDSGILLEWTYSTPMDRFLIYSSDEPYFHPAPENLLTTVDYPGTQYLDPTSHERRFYIVIAERDDSPGRRAAAIRRP
;
A
#
# COMPACT_ATOMS: atom_id res chain seq x y z
N ASP A 1 6.81 -21.64 22.54
CA ASP A 1 5.70 -21.10 21.74
C ASP A 1 5.54 -19.66 22.14
N ASP A 2 6.24 -18.79 21.41
CA ASP A 2 6.52 -17.44 21.89
C ASP A 2 5.69 -16.47 21.05
N PHE A 3 4.54 -16.09 21.61
CA PHE A 3 3.78 -14.94 21.12
C PHE A 3 4.55 -13.66 21.42
N THR A 4 4.57 -12.73 20.47
CA THR A 4 5.15 -11.39 20.65
C THR A 4 4.04 -10.37 20.87
N ASP A 5 4.20 -9.48 21.84
CA ASP A 5 3.22 -8.45 22.12
C ASP A 5 3.19 -7.41 21.00
N ILE A 6 1.98 -6.94 20.65
CA ILE A 6 1.80 -5.77 19.79
C ILE A 6 2.05 -4.54 20.66
N LEU A 7 2.95 -3.65 20.21
CA LEU A 7 3.31 -2.45 20.96
C LEU A 7 2.67 -1.19 20.34
N ILE A 8 2.14 -0.32 21.20
CA ILE A 8 1.70 1.04 20.88
C ILE A 8 2.50 2.00 21.77
N ASN A 9 3.25 2.92 21.16
CA ASN A 9 4.14 3.84 21.88
C ASN A 9 5.08 3.10 22.85
N ASP A 10 5.72 2.03 22.36
CA ASP A 10 6.63 1.15 23.11
C ASP A 10 6.00 0.43 24.32
N SER A 11 4.69 0.44 24.45
CA SER A 11 3.94 -0.26 25.50
C SER A 11 3.06 -1.36 24.91
N PRO A 12 2.90 -2.52 25.57
CA PRO A 12 1.97 -3.54 25.12
C PRO A 12 0.55 -3.00 24.93
N LEU A 13 -0.12 -3.45 23.89
CA LEU A 13 -1.51 -3.15 23.67
C LEU A 13 -2.35 -3.84 24.76
N GLU A 14 -2.97 -3.03 25.61
CA GLU A 14 -3.81 -3.51 26.71
C GLU A 14 -5.21 -2.88 26.66
N TYR A 15 -6.18 -3.66 27.12
CA TYR A 15 -7.54 -3.20 27.41
C TYR A 15 -7.77 -3.23 28.93
N LEU A 16 -8.04 -2.06 29.51
CA LEU A 16 -8.36 -1.93 30.93
C LEU A 16 -9.82 -1.45 31.08
N THR A 17 -10.64 -2.26 31.73
CA THR A 17 -12.02 -1.88 32.06
C THR A 17 -12.06 -0.92 33.25
N ASN A 18 -12.84 0.15 33.13
CA ASN A 18 -13.07 1.11 34.21
C ASN A 18 -14.45 0.98 34.86
N ASN A 19 -15.42 0.36 34.16
CA ASN A 19 -16.81 0.23 34.58
C ASN A 19 -17.51 -0.91 33.81
N ASP A 20 -18.64 -1.38 34.35
CA ASP A 20 -19.49 -2.36 33.67
C ASP A 20 -20.00 -1.80 32.34
N GLY A 21 -19.97 -2.65 31.30
CA GLY A 21 -20.36 -2.27 29.94
C GLY A 21 -19.34 -1.40 29.19
N HIS A 22 -18.13 -1.18 29.74
CA HIS A 22 -17.07 -0.49 29.02
C HIS A 22 -16.70 -1.22 27.72
N SER A 23 -16.53 -0.45 26.65
CA SER A 23 -16.12 -0.92 25.33
C SER A 23 -15.06 0.03 24.78
N GLN A 24 -14.04 -0.52 24.13
CA GLN A 24 -12.95 0.23 23.54
C GLN A 24 -12.64 -0.31 22.15
N PRO A 25 -12.85 0.48 21.08
CA PRO A 25 -12.42 0.11 19.75
C PRO A 25 -10.89 0.24 19.63
N PHE A 26 -10.29 -0.63 18.84
CA PHE A 26 -8.90 -0.54 18.43
C PHE A 26 -8.82 -0.50 16.90
N ASP A 27 -8.47 0.66 16.36
CA ASP A 27 -8.41 0.90 14.92
C ASP A 27 -6.97 1.03 14.44
N ASN A 28 -6.69 0.51 13.24
CA ASN A 28 -5.40 0.65 12.54
C ASN A 28 -4.18 0.27 13.40
N LEU A 29 -4.30 -0.81 14.18
CA LEU A 29 -3.18 -1.38 14.92
C LEU A 29 -2.09 -1.86 13.96
N PRO A 30 -0.88 -1.28 14.00
CA PRO A 30 0.20 -1.71 13.12
C PRO A 30 0.64 -3.12 13.51
N LEU A 31 0.39 -4.08 12.62
CA LEU A 31 0.97 -5.41 12.76
C LEU A 31 2.44 -5.38 12.31
N PRO A 32 3.34 -6.12 12.97
CA PRO A 32 4.73 -6.17 12.57
C PRO A 32 4.90 -6.65 11.11
N SER A 33 5.76 -5.97 10.36
CA SER A 33 5.98 -6.26 8.93
C SER A 33 6.59 -7.64 8.67
N TYR A 34 7.28 -8.23 9.65
CA TYR A 34 7.79 -9.60 9.56
C TYR A 34 6.67 -10.65 9.46
N LEU A 35 5.40 -10.29 9.74
CA LEU A 35 4.25 -11.19 9.54
C LEU A 35 3.77 -11.22 8.08
N MET A 36 4.26 -10.34 7.21
CA MET A 36 3.87 -10.30 5.79
C MET A 36 4.41 -11.52 5.04
N GLY A 37 3.60 -12.06 4.13
CA GLY A 37 3.96 -13.23 3.31
C GLY A 37 3.87 -14.57 4.05
N HIS A 38 3.51 -14.57 5.34
CA HIS A 38 3.24 -15.79 6.09
C HIS A 38 1.82 -16.30 5.78
N GLU A 39 1.71 -17.58 5.44
CA GLU A 39 0.44 -18.26 5.17
C GLU A 39 -0.47 -18.32 6.41
N TYR A 40 0.13 -18.39 7.60
CA TYR A 40 -0.58 -18.48 8.88
C TYR A 40 -0.09 -17.42 9.86
N VAL A 41 -1.06 -16.66 10.40
CA VAL A 41 -0.85 -15.69 11.49
C VAL A 41 -1.85 -16.03 12.60
N GLN A 42 -1.38 -16.06 13.85
CA GLN A 42 -2.20 -16.30 15.03
C GLN A 42 -2.25 -15.05 15.90
N LEU A 43 -3.46 -14.67 16.31
CA LEU A 43 -3.70 -13.61 17.27
C LEU A 43 -4.13 -14.24 18.59
N LEU A 44 -3.45 -13.88 19.68
CA LEU A 44 -3.76 -14.37 21.02
C LEU A 44 -4.12 -13.19 21.93
N TRP A 45 -5.33 -13.25 22.50
CA TRP A 45 -5.77 -12.34 23.54
C TRP A 45 -5.65 -13.03 24.89
N LYS A 46 -4.80 -12.48 25.78
CA LYS A 46 -4.59 -13.01 27.13
C LYS A 46 -5.41 -12.19 28.12
N TYR A 47 -6.28 -12.88 28.86
CA TYR A 47 -7.03 -12.29 29.97
C TYR A 47 -6.32 -12.59 31.30
N TYR A 48 -6.06 -11.55 32.10
CA TYR A 48 -5.48 -11.68 33.43
C TYR A 48 -6.09 -10.69 34.42
N HIS A 49 -5.97 -11.01 35.71
CA HIS A 49 -6.43 -10.15 36.80
C HIS A 49 -5.37 -9.11 37.13
N VAL A 50 -5.74 -7.83 37.11
CA VAL A 50 -4.80 -6.71 37.34
C VAL A 50 -4.75 -6.33 38.83
N SER A 51 -5.92 -6.16 39.48
CA SER A 51 -6.04 -5.92 40.94
C SER A 51 -7.52 -5.90 41.40
N GLY A 52 -7.78 -5.83 42.72
CA GLY A 52 -9.12 -5.68 43.31
C GLY A 52 -9.85 -6.99 43.69
N GLY A 53 -10.85 -6.90 44.58
CA GLY A 53 -11.68 -8.02 45.01
C GLY A 53 -12.83 -8.26 44.03
N SER A 54 -12.60 -9.09 43.01
CA SER A 54 -13.60 -9.42 41.99
C SER A 54 -14.65 -10.39 42.56
N SER A 55 -15.90 -9.93 42.69
CA SER A 55 -17.03 -10.77 43.12
C SER A 55 -17.79 -11.42 41.93
N SER A 56 -17.50 -11.02 40.69
CA SER A 56 -18.00 -11.66 39.48
C SER A 56 -16.90 -11.73 38.42
N ARG A 57 -16.82 -12.86 37.70
CA ARG A 57 -15.90 -13.01 36.56
C ARG A 57 -16.28 -11.98 35.50
N ALA A 58 -15.33 -11.13 35.09
CA ALA A 58 -15.57 -10.21 33.98
C ALA A 58 -15.86 -11.01 32.71
N GLN A 59 -16.96 -10.70 32.04
CA GLN A 59 -17.26 -11.24 30.71
C GLN A 59 -16.63 -10.31 29.69
N LEU A 60 -15.70 -10.83 28.88
CA LEU A 60 -15.08 -10.09 27.78
C LEU A 60 -15.66 -10.61 26.46
N ARG A 61 -16.11 -9.69 25.62
CA ARG A 61 -16.46 -9.96 24.22
C ARG A 61 -15.35 -9.39 23.35
N LEU A 62 -14.93 -10.18 22.38
CA LEU A 62 -14.10 -9.74 21.27
C LEU A 62 -14.88 -10.03 19.99
N ASP A 63 -15.00 -9.01 19.16
CA ASP A 63 -15.79 -9.01 17.95
C ASP A 63 -15.21 -8.03 16.94
N ASP A 64 -15.72 -8.09 15.71
CA ASP A 64 -15.35 -7.21 14.60
C ASP A 64 -13.84 -7.13 14.32
N ILE A 65 -13.11 -8.24 14.56
CA ILE A 65 -11.68 -8.34 14.26
C ILE A 65 -11.48 -8.35 12.74
N ILE A 66 -10.94 -7.26 12.21
CA ILE A 66 -10.61 -7.11 10.80
C ILE A 66 -9.09 -7.07 10.67
N VAL A 67 -8.53 -8.05 9.94
CA VAL A 67 -7.12 -8.03 9.53
C VAL A 67 -7.08 -7.62 8.07
N GLN A 68 -6.47 -6.47 7.80
CA GLN A 68 -6.37 -5.91 6.47
C GLN A 68 -4.91 -5.60 6.14
N ARG A 69 -4.57 -5.77 4.86
CA ARG A 69 -3.35 -5.15 4.33
C ARG A 69 -3.54 -3.63 4.45
N PRO A 70 -2.51 -2.86 4.84
CA PRO A 70 -2.59 -1.41 4.68
C PRO A 70 -3.02 -1.11 3.25
N ASP A 71 -4.04 -0.27 3.06
CA ASP A 71 -4.43 0.18 1.73
C ASP A 71 -3.29 1.06 1.19
N ASN A 72 -2.32 0.39 0.58
CA ASN A 72 -1.22 0.99 -0.15
C ASN A 72 -1.59 1.10 -1.64
N SER A 73 -2.88 0.96 -1.99
CA SER A 73 -3.28 1.15 -3.37
C SER A 73 -2.98 2.58 -3.78
N LEU A 74 -2.20 2.68 -4.85
CA LEU A 74 -1.89 3.94 -5.47
C LEU A 74 -3.17 4.44 -6.17
N PRO A 75 -3.55 5.72 -6.02
CA PRO A 75 -4.67 6.25 -6.78
C PRO A 75 -4.41 6.07 -8.29
N PRO A 76 -5.46 5.97 -9.11
CA PRO A 76 -5.29 5.91 -10.56
C PRO A 76 -4.62 7.19 -11.07
N VAL A 77 -3.88 7.07 -12.19
CA VAL A 77 -3.37 8.24 -12.89
C VAL A 77 -4.54 9.05 -13.46
N THR A 78 -4.47 10.37 -13.29
CA THR A 78 -5.51 11.31 -13.73
C THR A 78 -4.98 12.24 -14.82
N ASP A 79 -5.91 12.87 -15.55
CA ASP A 79 -5.63 13.87 -16.57
C ASP A 79 -4.61 13.42 -17.63
N LEU A 80 -4.62 12.14 -18.00
CA LEU A 80 -3.78 11.63 -19.08
C LEU A 80 -4.19 12.30 -20.39
N SER A 81 -3.33 13.16 -20.90
CA SER A 81 -3.45 13.80 -22.19
C SER A 81 -2.51 13.13 -23.20
N ILE A 82 -2.97 13.01 -24.44
CA ILE A 82 -2.25 12.35 -25.52
C ILE A 82 -2.30 13.27 -26.73
N HIS A 83 -1.13 13.73 -27.17
CA HIS A 83 -1.00 14.68 -28.28
C HIS A 83 0.12 14.24 -29.22
N GLN A 84 -0.03 14.54 -30.51
CA GLN A 84 1.08 14.36 -31.44
C GLN A 84 2.17 15.39 -31.13
N ALA A 85 3.43 14.93 -31.06
CA ALA A 85 4.56 15.81 -30.79
C ALA A 85 4.76 16.80 -31.96
N PRO A 86 5.03 18.09 -31.70
CA PRO A 86 5.10 19.11 -32.76
C PRO A 86 6.27 18.91 -33.75
N GLU A 87 7.38 18.32 -33.30
CA GLU A 87 8.63 18.28 -34.07
C GLU A 87 9.07 16.87 -34.51
N ASP A 88 8.71 15.81 -33.77
CA ASP A 88 9.39 14.50 -33.89
C ASP A 88 8.51 13.33 -34.38
N SER A 89 7.33 13.58 -34.96
CA SER A 89 6.39 12.55 -35.47
C SER A 89 5.87 11.51 -34.45
N GLY A 90 6.28 11.63 -33.18
CA GLY A 90 5.88 10.77 -32.08
C GLY A 90 4.61 11.21 -31.36
N ILE A 91 4.28 10.51 -30.27
CA ILE A 91 3.12 10.76 -29.42
C ILE A 91 3.62 11.15 -28.03
N LEU A 92 3.25 12.36 -27.60
CA LEU A 92 3.51 12.87 -26.25
C LEU A 92 2.35 12.47 -25.33
N LEU A 93 2.71 11.84 -24.21
CA LEU A 93 1.84 11.54 -23.09
C LEU A 93 2.21 12.47 -21.94
N GLU A 94 1.21 13.13 -21.36
CA GLU A 94 1.36 13.93 -20.13
C GLU A 94 0.26 13.53 -19.15
N TRP A 95 0.57 13.52 -17.85
CA TRP A 95 -0.40 13.15 -16.83
C TRP A 95 -0.19 13.93 -15.53
N THR A 96 -1.14 13.84 -14.61
CA THR A 96 -1.03 14.42 -13.27
C THR A 96 -0.97 13.31 -12.21
N TYR A 97 -0.15 13.53 -11.18
CA TYR A 97 -0.07 12.62 -10.05
C TYR A 97 0.47 13.32 -8.80
N SER A 98 -0.29 13.25 -7.70
CA SER A 98 0.04 13.97 -6.45
C SER A 98 0.58 13.06 -5.34
N THR A 99 0.43 11.75 -5.48
CA THR A 99 0.81 10.77 -4.46
C THR A 99 2.27 10.32 -4.66
N PRO A 100 3.14 10.39 -3.63
CA PRO A 100 4.51 9.90 -3.74
C PRO A 100 4.57 8.40 -4.09
N MET A 101 5.44 8.04 -5.03
CA MET A 101 5.58 6.71 -5.62
C MET A 101 6.98 6.58 -6.22
N ASP A 102 7.32 5.41 -6.78
CA ASP A 102 8.67 5.16 -7.28
C ASP A 102 8.77 5.41 -8.80
N ARG A 103 7.83 4.87 -9.59
CA ARG A 103 7.81 5.02 -11.05
C ARG A 103 6.42 4.84 -11.65
N PHE A 104 6.24 5.37 -12.86
CA PHE A 104 5.12 5.06 -13.74
C PHE A 104 5.50 3.96 -14.73
N LEU A 105 4.59 3.01 -14.92
CA LEU A 105 4.65 1.98 -15.95
C LEU A 105 3.81 2.43 -17.13
N ILE A 106 4.40 2.50 -18.31
CA ILE A 106 3.72 2.93 -19.54
C ILE A 106 3.57 1.72 -20.43
N TYR A 107 2.34 1.36 -20.73
CA TYR A 107 2.00 0.26 -21.62
C TYR A 107 1.35 0.79 -22.90
N SER A 108 1.54 0.09 -24.02
CA SER A 108 0.89 0.42 -25.28
C SER A 108 0.48 -0.80 -26.10
N SER A 109 -0.60 -0.68 -26.88
CA SER A 109 -1.11 -1.75 -27.74
C SER A 109 -1.86 -1.20 -28.97
N ASP A 110 -1.98 -2.01 -30.01
CA ASP A 110 -2.89 -1.77 -31.15
C ASP A 110 -4.34 -2.18 -30.85
N GLU A 111 -4.54 -3.01 -29.82
CA GLU A 111 -5.85 -3.47 -29.38
C GLU A 111 -6.46 -2.51 -28.35
N PRO A 112 -7.71 -2.05 -28.54
CA PRO A 112 -8.41 -1.29 -27.52
C PRO A 112 -8.67 -2.16 -26.28
N TYR A 113 -8.70 -1.54 -25.10
CA TYR A 113 -8.99 -2.22 -23.82
C TYR A 113 -8.03 -3.37 -23.47
N PHE A 114 -6.81 -3.35 -23.99
CA PHE A 114 -5.79 -4.34 -23.65
C PHE A 114 -5.49 -4.36 -22.14
N HIS A 115 -5.06 -5.52 -21.64
CA HIS A 115 -4.62 -5.65 -20.26
C HIS A 115 -3.10 -5.41 -20.17
N PRO A 116 -2.62 -4.63 -19.19
CA PRO A 116 -1.19 -4.46 -18.93
C PRO A 116 -0.50 -5.79 -18.70
N ALA A 117 0.58 -6.05 -19.44
CA ALA A 117 1.37 -7.26 -19.36
C ALA A 117 2.82 -6.98 -19.84
N PRO A 118 3.81 -7.81 -19.47
CA PRO A 118 5.21 -7.56 -19.82
C PRO A 118 5.46 -7.35 -21.32
N GLU A 119 4.71 -8.03 -22.18
CA GLU A 119 4.82 -7.94 -23.64
C GLU A 119 4.39 -6.59 -24.24
N ASN A 120 3.57 -5.82 -23.51
CA ASN A 120 3.08 -4.52 -23.94
C ASN A 120 3.61 -3.37 -23.07
N LEU A 121 4.59 -3.65 -22.21
CA LEU A 121 5.30 -2.62 -21.46
C LEU A 121 6.23 -1.85 -22.41
N LEU A 122 5.93 -0.57 -22.59
CA LEU A 122 6.68 0.32 -23.46
C LEU A 122 7.92 0.86 -22.74
N THR A 123 7.74 1.39 -21.52
CA THR A 123 8.83 1.94 -20.72
C THR A 123 8.40 2.17 -19.27
N THR A 124 9.34 2.63 -18.44
CA THR A 124 9.08 3.18 -17.11
C THR A 124 9.58 4.61 -17.00
N VAL A 125 8.86 5.46 -16.26
CA VAL A 125 9.25 6.84 -15.95
C VAL A 125 9.39 6.99 -14.45
N ASP A 126 10.60 7.28 -13.96
CA ASP A 126 10.81 7.48 -12.52
C ASP A 126 10.10 8.74 -12.01
N TYR A 127 9.50 8.67 -10.81
CA TYR A 127 8.89 9.83 -10.17
C TYR A 127 9.97 10.88 -9.83
N PRO A 128 9.72 12.20 -10.03
CA PRO A 128 8.44 12.84 -10.31
C PRO A 128 8.15 13.10 -11.80
N GLY A 129 8.77 12.37 -12.73
CA GLY A 129 8.49 12.55 -14.16
C GLY A 129 7.02 12.23 -14.48
N THR A 130 6.33 13.16 -15.15
CA THR A 130 4.92 13.01 -15.53
C THR A 130 4.67 13.18 -17.03
N GLN A 131 5.69 12.91 -17.82
CA GLN A 131 5.62 13.00 -19.28
C GLN A 131 6.47 11.90 -19.93
N TYR A 132 6.04 11.45 -21.10
CA TYR A 132 6.79 10.51 -21.94
C TYR A 132 6.50 10.76 -23.42
N LEU A 133 7.55 10.76 -24.24
CA LEU A 133 7.45 10.82 -25.69
C LEU A 133 7.67 9.41 -26.25
N ASP A 134 6.62 8.82 -26.82
CA ASP A 134 6.76 7.66 -27.69
C ASP A 134 7.29 8.16 -29.05
N PRO A 135 8.55 7.86 -29.42
CA PRO A 135 9.15 8.37 -30.66
C PRO A 135 8.57 7.71 -31.91
N THR A 136 7.78 6.64 -31.75
CA THR A 136 7.27 5.87 -32.88
C THR A 136 5.96 6.47 -33.35
N SER A 137 5.89 6.76 -34.65
CA SER A 137 4.64 7.20 -35.28
C SER A 137 3.70 6.00 -35.45
N HIS A 138 2.44 6.17 -35.06
CA HIS A 138 1.42 5.14 -35.14
C HIS A 138 0.17 5.69 -35.80
N GLU A 139 -0.43 4.95 -36.73
CA GLU A 139 -1.77 5.28 -37.26
C GLU A 139 -2.83 5.19 -36.17
N ARG A 140 -2.68 4.22 -35.25
CA ARG A 140 -3.54 3.99 -34.10
C ARG A 140 -2.73 3.32 -33.00
N ARG A 141 -2.82 3.82 -31.77
CA ARG A 141 -2.20 3.22 -30.59
C ARG A 141 -3.01 3.54 -29.34
N PHE A 142 -3.11 2.58 -28.42
CA PHE A 142 -3.74 2.72 -27.12
C PHE A 142 -2.68 2.70 -26.03
N TYR A 143 -2.87 3.47 -24.96
CA TYR A 143 -1.91 3.58 -23.87
C TYR A 143 -2.60 3.37 -22.51
N ILE A 144 -1.85 2.80 -21.57
CA ILE A 144 -2.21 2.72 -20.15
C ILE A 144 -1.00 3.20 -19.35
N VAL A 145 -1.24 4.13 -18.42
CA VAL A 145 -0.22 4.61 -17.46
C VAL A 145 -0.64 4.17 -16.07
N ILE A 146 0.24 3.42 -15.39
CA ILE A 146 -0.01 2.90 -14.04
C ILE A 146 1.07 3.41 -13.10
N ALA A 147 0.64 3.82 -11.91
CA ALA A 147 1.55 4.18 -10.83
C ALA A 147 2.03 2.92 -10.09
N GLU A 148 3.32 2.83 -9.80
CA GLU A 148 3.93 1.74 -9.05
C GLU A 148 4.75 2.24 -7.86
N ARG A 149 4.67 1.50 -6.75
CA ARG A 149 5.59 1.57 -5.61
C ARG A 149 6.36 0.25 -5.60
N ASP A 150 7.69 0.30 -5.56
CA ASP A 150 8.53 -0.88 -5.35
C ASP A 150 8.15 -1.48 -3.99
N ASP A 151 7.57 -2.68 -3.98
CA ASP A 151 7.16 -3.38 -2.76
C ASP A 151 8.37 -3.98 -1.99
N SER A 152 9.55 -3.36 -2.13
CA SER A 152 10.79 -3.79 -1.51
C SER A 152 11.08 -2.97 -0.26
N PRO A 153 10.71 -3.44 0.95
CA PRO A 153 11.06 -2.77 2.21
C PRO A 153 12.59 -2.60 2.42
N GLY A 154 13.43 -3.28 1.62
CA GLY A 154 14.89 -3.28 1.77
C GLY A 154 15.67 -2.14 1.09
N ARG A 155 15.09 -1.33 0.19
CA ARG A 155 15.85 -0.26 -0.52
C ARG A 155 15.74 1.13 0.10
N ARG A 156 14.70 1.39 0.90
CA ARG A 156 14.54 2.67 1.60
C ARG A 156 15.59 2.91 2.69
N ALA A 157 16.19 1.85 3.25
CA ALA A 157 17.23 1.95 4.28
C ALA A 157 18.65 2.21 3.74
N ALA A 158 18.89 2.06 2.43
CA ALA A 158 20.25 2.16 1.87
C ALA A 158 20.67 3.59 1.48
N ALA A 159 19.75 4.57 1.52
CA ALA A 159 20.06 5.95 1.14
C ALA A 159 20.60 6.82 2.28
N ILE A 160 20.54 6.37 3.54
CA ILE A 160 21.03 7.11 4.71
C ILE A 160 22.30 6.47 5.28
N ARG A 161 23.28 6.17 4.43
CA ARG A 161 24.70 6.12 4.84
C ARG A 161 25.56 6.52 3.65
N ARG A 162 25.97 7.78 3.63
CA ARG A 162 27.22 8.16 2.97
C ARG A 162 28.11 8.89 4.00
N PRO A 163 29.41 8.59 3.98
CA PRO A 163 30.39 8.99 4.99
C PRO A 163 30.66 10.49 5.05
#